data_AF-A0A523PXQ8-F1
#
_entry.id   AF-A0A523PXQ8-F1
#
_cell.length_a   1.000
_cell.length_b   1.000
_cell.length_c   1.000
_cell.angle_alpha   90.00
_cell.angle_beta   90.00
_cell.angle_gamma   90.00
#
_symmetry.space_group_name_H-M   'P 1'
#
loop_
_entity.id
_entity.type
_entity.pdbx_description
1 polymer ?
#
loop_
_entity_poly.entity_id
_entity_poly.type
_entity_poly.pdbx_seq_one_letter_code
_entity_poly.pdbx_strand_id
1 'polypeptide(L)'
;MPTNNPINLHKLDIADQIPAVLQAGGLYVKRKTASTADIFVASKTGERVDIVTDALIDDRIAQKLAQQGGAKFYDTIALRDASSPVNGSMAIVGDATADPTVSTGGAFYAYNGTVWKKLTEYESMDIDFSSIQIGWGQIPDVPDALNNIGEDANGDMTWKGDAVKPRWATEGF
;
A
#
# COMPACT_ATOMS: atom_id res chain seq x y z
N MET A 1 35.54 35.21 44.16
CA MET A 1 34.65 34.43 43.27
C MET A 1 35.48 33.99 42.08
N PRO A 2 35.52 32.71 41.68
CA PRO A 2 36.24 32.35 40.46
C PRO A 2 35.48 32.91 39.26
N THR A 3 36.15 33.78 38.51
CA THR A 3 35.64 34.33 37.26
C THR A 3 35.61 33.23 36.21
N ASN A 4 34.42 32.82 35.77
CA ASN A 4 34.26 31.96 34.60
C ASN A 4 34.83 32.70 33.39
N ASN A 5 36.04 32.36 32.99
CA ASN A 5 36.62 32.85 31.75
C ASN A 5 35.92 32.12 30.60
N PRO A 6 35.24 32.80 29.67
CA PRO A 6 34.59 32.14 28.55
C PRO A 6 35.65 31.42 27.70
N ILE A 7 35.46 30.12 27.50
CA ILE A 7 36.29 29.33 26.60
C ILE A 7 35.90 29.72 25.16
N ASN A 8 36.62 30.68 24.59
CA ASN A 8 36.49 31.06 23.19
C ASN A 8 37.36 30.12 22.33
N LEU A 9 36.82 28.97 21.92
CA LEU A 9 37.49 28.06 21.00
C LEU A 9 37.24 28.50 19.56
N HIS A 10 38.19 29.24 18.97
CA HIS A 10 38.17 29.58 17.54
C HIS A 10 38.72 28.45 16.65
N LYS A 11 39.46 27.49 17.24
CA LYS A 11 40.06 26.33 16.56
C LYS A 11 40.24 25.19 17.56
N LEU A 12 39.87 23.97 17.17
CA LEU A 12 40.22 22.74 17.87
C LEU A 12 41.27 22.03 17.03
N ASP A 13 42.46 21.79 17.58
CA ASP A 13 43.52 21.09 16.86
C ASP A 13 43.16 19.61 16.72
N ILE A 14 43.11 19.14 15.46
CA ILE A 14 42.81 17.75 15.13
C ILE A 14 44.11 16.95 15.20
N ALA A 15 44.13 15.90 16.01
CA ALA A 15 45.29 15.04 16.15
C ALA A 15 45.27 13.88 15.14
N ASP A 16 46.44 13.54 14.57
CA ASP A 16 46.61 12.34 13.74
C ASP A 16 46.63 11.06 14.59
N GLN A 17 47.02 11.18 15.85
CA GLN A 17 47.05 10.12 16.84
C GLN A 17 46.40 10.59 18.14
N ILE A 18 45.73 9.68 18.82
CA ILE A 18 45.12 9.88 20.13
C ILE A 18 45.73 8.89 21.12
N PRO A 19 45.60 9.11 22.43
CA PRO A 19 46.11 8.18 23.44
C PRO A 19 45.61 6.75 23.21
N ALA A 20 46.49 5.76 23.36
CA ALA A 20 46.13 4.34 23.26
C ALA A 20 45.17 3.90 24.37
N VAL A 21 45.22 4.59 25.52
CA VAL A 21 44.27 4.46 26.63
C VAL A 21 43.49 5.75 26.72
N LEU A 22 42.18 5.69 26.54
CA LEU A 22 41.33 6.86 26.63
C LEU A 22 41.08 7.22 28.09
N GLN A 23 41.26 8.48 28.43
CA GLN A 23 40.81 9.02 29.71
C GLN A 23 39.28 9.03 29.75
N ALA A 24 38.72 8.46 30.82
CA ALA A 24 37.28 8.42 31.04
C ALA A 24 36.64 9.83 30.96
N GLY A 25 35.54 9.94 30.22
CA GLY A 25 34.82 11.20 30.02
C GLY A 25 35.47 12.20 29.06
N GLY A 26 36.56 11.84 28.37
CA GLY A 26 37.21 12.70 27.39
C GLY A 26 36.44 12.81 26.07
N LEU A 27 36.50 13.97 25.42
CA LEU A 27 36.08 14.18 24.03
C LEU A 27 37.31 14.09 23.12
N TYR A 28 37.23 13.30 22.05
CA TYR A 28 38.33 13.07 21.12
C TYR A 28 37.94 13.44 19.70
N VAL A 29 38.88 14.05 18.98
CA VAL A 29 38.79 14.34 17.55
C VAL A 29 40.03 13.78 16.87
N LYS A 30 39.84 12.75 16.06
CA LYS A 30 40.93 12.05 15.35
C LYS A 30 40.83 12.30 13.86
N ARG A 31 41.92 12.74 13.23
CA ARG A 31 41.97 12.89 11.78
C ARG A 31 41.76 11.54 11.09
N LYS A 32 40.85 11.52 10.12
CA LYS A 32 40.57 10.37 9.26
C LYS A 32 41.23 10.54 7.89
N THR A 33 41.15 11.75 7.34
CA THR A 33 41.81 12.15 6.08
C THR A 33 42.32 13.58 6.20
N ALA A 34 42.96 14.10 5.15
CA ALA A 34 43.37 15.51 5.10
C ALA A 34 42.21 16.51 5.34
N SER A 35 40.96 16.11 5.13
CA SER A 35 39.79 17.00 5.22
C SER A 35 38.69 16.49 6.16
N THR A 36 38.86 15.33 6.79
CA THR A 36 37.82 14.72 7.65
C THR A 36 38.40 14.18 8.96
N ALA A 37 37.57 14.14 9.99
CA ALA A 37 37.90 13.60 11.31
C ALA A 37 36.70 12.84 11.90
N ASP A 38 36.99 11.87 12.76
CA ASP A 38 35.99 11.23 13.61
C ASP A 38 35.92 11.98 14.96
N ILE A 39 34.71 12.18 15.47
CA ILE A 39 34.45 12.77 16.79
C ILE A 39 33.73 11.73 17.64
N PHE A 40 34.28 11.43 18.80
CA PHE A 40 33.72 10.47 19.74
C PHE A 40 34.09 10.83 21.18
N VAL A 41 33.42 10.22 22.14
CA VAL A 41 33.70 10.39 23.56
C VAL A 41 34.27 9.11 24.15
N ALA A 42 34.97 9.22 25.27
CA ALA A 42 35.27 8.08 26.11
C ALA A 42 34.21 7.94 27.20
N SER A 43 33.70 6.72 27.39
CA SER A 43 32.79 6.37 28.46
C SER A 43 33.40 6.65 29.84
N LYS A 44 32.59 6.51 30.89
CA LYS A 44 33.06 6.59 32.29
C LYS A 44 34.11 5.52 32.65
N THR A 45 34.26 4.47 31.83
CA THR A 45 35.25 3.40 32.00
C THR A 45 36.44 3.52 31.04
N GLY A 46 36.49 4.56 30.19
CA GLY A 46 37.59 4.76 29.23
C GLY A 46 37.42 4.00 27.91
N GLU A 47 36.21 3.57 27.56
CA GLU A 47 35.92 2.94 26.27
C GLU A 47 35.45 3.97 25.26
N ARG A 48 35.79 3.79 23.98
CA ARG A 48 35.28 4.66 22.91
C ARG A 48 33.77 4.50 22.77
N VAL A 49 33.06 5.62 22.69
CA VAL A 49 31.64 5.71 22.37
C VAL A 49 31.47 6.74 21.25
N ASP A 50 31.05 6.30 20.08
CA ASP A 50 30.76 7.19 18.97
C ASP A 50 29.53 8.05 19.30
N ILE A 51 29.59 9.33 18.95
CA ILE A 51 28.47 10.28 19.21
C ILE A 51 27.27 9.95 18.33
N VAL A 52 27.54 9.48 17.11
CA VAL A 52 26.54 8.95 16.20
C VAL A 52 26.67 7.43 16.22
N THR A 53 25.73 6.77 16.89
CA THR A 53 25.67 5.31 17.00
C THR A 53 24.68 4.74 15.99
N ASP A 54 24.83 3.45 15.65
CA ASP A 54 23.85 2.73 14.83
C ASP A 54 22.45 2.80 15.46
N ALA A 55 22.34 2.65 16.78
CA ALA A 55 21.07 2.81 17.50
C ALA A 55 20.44 4.20 17.31
N LEU A 56 21.24 5.28 17.32
CA LEU A 56 20.74 6.63 17.04
C LEU A 56 20.26 6.76 15.59
N ILE A 57 20.99 6.16 14.64
CA ILE A 57 20.61 6.16 13.22
C ILE A 57 19.29 5.39 13.04
N ASP A 58 19.20 4.19 13.61
CA ASP A 58 18.02 3.34 13.55
C ASP A 58 16.80 4.02 14.17
N ASP A 59 16.95 4.64 15.35
CA ASP A 59 15.88 5.41 15.99
C ASP A 59 15.41 6.57 15.10
N ARG A 60 16.35 7.27 14.45
CA ARG A 60 16.01 8.35 13.51
C ARG A 60 15.30 7.83 12.26
N ILE A 61 15.75 6.71 11.71
CA ILE A 61 15.11 6.05 10.56
C ILE A 61 13.69 5.60 10.94
N ALA A 62 13.53 4.92 12.08
CA ALA A 62 12.24 4.46 12.58
C ALA A 62 11.27 5.63 12.78
N GLN A 63 11.73 6.74 13.39
CA GLN A 63 10.92 7.96 13.52
C GLN A 63 10.50 8.53 12.16
N LYS A 64 11.39 8.54 11.17
CA LYS A 64 11.09 9.06 9.82
C LYS A 64 10.12 8.17 9.06
N LEU A 65 10.26 6.85 9.17
CA LEU A 65 9.34 5.88 8.55
C LEU A 65 7.96 5.92 9.19
N ALA A 66 7.88 6.00 10.53
CA ALA A 66 6.63 6.18 11.24
C ALA A 66 5.90 7.48 10.84
N GLN A 67 6.65 8.55 10.52
CA GLN A 67 6.12 9.81 10.01
C GLN A 67 5.67 9.75 8.54
N GLN A 68 6.30 8.90 7.72
CA GLN A 68 5.88 8.74 6.33
C GLN A 68 4.45 8.18 6.25
N GLY A 69 4.10 7.22 7.11
CA GLY A 69 2.76 6.63 7.20
C GLY A 69 2.35 5.88 5.92
N GLY A 70 1.40 4.96 6.06
CA GLY A 70 0.81 4.28 4.91
C GLY A 70 -0.12 5.19 4.09
N ALA A 71 -0.90 4.58 3.19
CA ALA A 71 -1.97 5.30 2.51
C ALA A 71 -2.95 5.90 3.54
N LYS A 72 -3.21 7.21 3.41
CA LYS A 72 -4.18 7.92 4.25
C LYS A 72 -5.56 7.86 3.62
N PHE A 73 -6.59 7.66 4.44
CA PHE A 73 -7.97 7.73 3.97
C PHE A 73 -8.53 9.14 4.12
N TYR A 74 -9.26 9.61 3.12
CA TYR A 74 -10.00 10.87 3.13
C TYR A 74 -11.41 10.64 2.63
N ASP A 75 -12.40 11.30 3.23
CA ASP A 75 -13.78 11.11 2.80
C ASP A 75 -14.04 11.70 1.40
N THR A 76 -13.40 12.83 1.07
CA THR A 76 -13.60 13.52 -0.22
C THR A 76 -12.29 14.01 -0.83
N ILE A 77 -12.33 14.31 -2.15
CA ILE A 77 -11.21 14.95 -2.85
C ILE A 77 -10.80 16.27 -2.19
N ALA A 78 -11.78 17.08 -1.76
CA ALA A 78 -11.50 18.37 -1.13
C ALA A 78 -10.70 18.22 0.18
N LEU A 79 -11.02 17.22 1.01
CA LEU A 79 -10.27 16.94 2.24
C LEU A 79 -8.85 16.44 1.95
N ARG A 80 -8.69 15.63 0.91
CA ARG A 80 -7.39 15.15 0.44
C ARG A 80 -6.53 16.29 -0.11
N ASP A 81 -7.12 17.21 -0.86
CA ASP A 81 -6.42 18.35 -1.45
C ASP A 81 -6.08 19.44 -0.41
N ALA A 82 -6.79 19.49 0.71
CA ALA A 82 -6.45 20.34 1.87
C ALA A 82 -5.26 19.80 2.70
N SER A 83 -4.77 18.58 2.41
CA SER A 83 -3.61 18.01 3.10
C SER A 83 -2.27 18.60 2.63
N SER A 84 -1.19 18.32 3.36
CA SER A 84 0.18 18.68 2.96
C SER A 84 0.98 17.43 2.56
N PRO A 85 0.75 16.87 1.37
CA PRO A 85 1.45 15.66 0.95
C PRO A 85 2.92 15.95 0.60
N VAL A 86 3.76 14.95 0.83
CA VAL A 86 5.13 14.89 0.31
C VAL A 86 5.21 13.90 -0.84
N ASN A 87 6.25 13.99 -1.67
CA ASN A 87 6.46 13.02 -2.75
C ASN A 87 6.37 11.58 -2.24
N GLY A 88 5.57 10.75 -2.91
CA GLY A 88 5.30 9.37 -2.53
C GLY A 88 4.13 9.20 -1.54
N SER A 89 3.46 10.27 -1.10
CA SER A 89 2.26 10.15 -0.27
C SER A 89 1.17 9.40 -1.03
N MET A 90 0.49 8.47 -0.35
CA MET A 90 -0.62 7.71 -0.90
C MET A 90 -1.92 8.10 -0.21
N ALA A 91 -3.01 8.17 -0.98
CA ALA A 91 -4.33 8.54 -0.49
C ALA A 91 -5.42 7.64 -1.08
N ILE A 92 -6.25 7.07 -0.22
CA ILE A 92 -7.52 6.45 -0.58
C ILE A 92 -8.59 7.50 -0.33
N VAL A 93 -9.42 7.78 -1.33
CA VAL A 93 -10.56 8.70 -1.20
C VAL A 93 -11.85 7.93 -1.29
N GLY A 94 -12.75 8.11 -0.32
CA GLY A 94 -14.05 7.45 -0.26
C GLY A 94 -15.02 7.93 -1.33
N ASP A 95 -15.17 9.25 -1.46
CA ASP A 95 -15.93 9.91 -2.51
C ASP A 95 -14.99 10.72 -3.42
N ALA A 96 -14.69 10.15 -4.57
CA ALA A 96 -13.82 10.70 -5.59
C ALA A 96 -14.57 11.36 -6.75
N THR A 97 -15.88 11.63 -6.64
CA THR A 97 -16.72 12.18 -7.72
C THR A 97 -16.33 13.58 -8.20
N ALA A 98 -15.47 14.30 -7.46
CA ALA A 98 -14.90 15.57 -7.93
C ALA A 98 -13.81 15.37 -9.01
N ASP A 99 -13.32 14.14 -9.22
CA ASP A 99 -12.48 13.78 -10.35
C ASP A 99 -13.42 13.42 -11.51
N PRO A 100 -13.33 14.11 -12.67
CA PRO A 100 -14.30 13.98 -13.75
C PRO A 100 -14.32 12.60 -14.42
N THR A 101 -13.35 11.74 -14.11
CA THR A 101 -13.32 10.36 -14.60
C THR A 101 -13.92 9.35 -13.64
N VAL A 102 -14.23 9.75 -12.39
CA VAL A 102 -14.94 8.92 -11.41
C VAL A 102 -16.43 9.28 -11.40
N SER A 103 -17.27 8.36 -11.86
CA SER A 103 -18.72 8.61 -11.89
C SER A 103 -19.35 8.45 -10.50
N THR A 104 -18.94 7.40 -9.77
CA THR A 104 -19.38 7.11 -8.40
C THR A 104 -18.27 6.45 -7.60
N GLY A 105 -18.35 6.54 -6.27
CA GLY A 105 -17.44 5.82 -5.37
C GLY A 105 -16.07 6.48 -5.19
N GLY A 106 -15.06 5.66 -4.91
CA GLY A 106 -13.77 6.09 -4.42
C GLY A 106 -12.66 6.00 -5.46
N ALA A 107 -11.46 6.42 -5.09
CA ALA A 107 -10.28 6.20 -5.91
C ALA A 107 -8.99 6.23 -5.08
N PHE A 108 -7.95 5.56 -5.58
CA PHE A 108 -6.62 5.54 -5.00
C PHE A 108 -5.67 6.46 -5.77
N TYR A 109 -4.86 7.22 -5.03
CA TYR A 109 -3.99 8.26 -5.58
C TYR A 109 -2.60 8.21 -4.97
N ALA A 110 -1.61 8.61 -5.76
CA ALA A 110 -0.25 8.88 -5.31
C ALA A 110 0.17 10.32 -5.64
N TYR A 111 0.86 10.97 -4.73
CA TYR A 111 1.40 12.31 -4.93
C TYR A 111 2.81 12.24 -5.52
N ASN A 112 3.03 12.85 -6.69
CA ASN A 112 4.32 12.82 -7.37
C ASN A 112 5.28 13.96 -6.95
N GLY A 113 4.95 14.68 -5.88
CA GLY A 113 5.67 15.86 -5.42
C GLY A 113 5.09 17.19 -5.92
N THR A 114 4.23 17.16 -6.95
CA THR A 114 3.58 18.37 -7.49
C THR A 114 2.06 18.25 -7.54
N VAL A 115 1.53 17.09 -7.95
CA VAL A 115 0.11 16.84 -8.09
C VAL A 115 -0.24 15.42 -7.66
N TRP A 116 -1.49 15.23 -7.25
CA TRP A 116 -2.06 13.89 -7.08
C TRP A 116 -2.26 13.25 -8.45
N LYS A 117 -1.86 11.98 -8.57
CA LYS A 117 -2.10 11.11 -9.72
C LYS A 117 -3.00 9.97 -9.28
N LYS A 118 -4.13 9.81 -9.96
CA LYS A 118 -4.99 8.67 -9.75
C LYS A 118 -4.33 7.40 -10.28
N LEU A 119 -4.39 6.33 -9.50
CA LEU A 119 -3.84 5.02 -9.83
C LEU A 119 -4.92 4.02 -10.20
N THR A 120 -6.01 3.99 -9.42
CA THR A 120 -7.18 3.17 -9.68
C THR A 120 -8.42 3.86 -9.17
N GLU A 121 -9.54 3.55 -9.80
CA GLU A 121 -10.88 3.91 -9.33
C GLU A 121 -11.45 2.72 -8.55
N TYR A 122 -12.28 3.02 -7.56
CA TYR A 122 -13.10 2.06 -6.84
C TYR A 122 -14.55 2.40 -7.11
N GLU A 123 -15.01 2.01 -8.29
CA GLU A 123 -16.44 1.91 -8.56
C GLU A 123 -16.90 0.58 -7.93
N SER A 124 -18.07 0.57 -7.28
CA SER A 124 -18.63 -0.70 -6.82
C SER A 124 -18.76 -1.63 -8.01
N MET A 125 -18.08 -2.78 -8.01
CA MET A 125 -18.36 -3.88 -8.95
C MET A 125 -19.69 -4.56 -8.59
N ASP A 126 -20.70 -3.81 -8.19
CA ASP A 126 -21.99 -4.38 -7.92
C ASP A 126 -22.69 -4.63 -9.25
N ILE A 127 -23.00 -5.90 -9.50
CA ILE A 127 -23.81 -6.28 -10.64
C ILE A 127 -25.24 -5.98 -10.21
N ASP A 128 -25.77 -4.86 -10.68
CA ASP A 128 -27.18 -4.52 -10.44
C ASP A 128 -28.09 -5.47 -11.23
N PHE A 129 -28.52 -6.55 -10.58
CA PHE A 129 -29.49 -7.51 -11.10
C PHE A 129 -30.91 -6.93 -11.18
N SER A 130 -31.20 -5.75 -10.63
CA SER A 130 -32.53 -5.15 -10.73
C SER A 130 -32.91 -4.80 -12.18
N SER A 131 -31.89 -4.58 -13.01
CA SER A 131 -32.03 -4.36 -14.46
C SER A 131 -31.99 -5.65 -15.30
N ILE A 132 -31.58 -6.77 -14.70
CA ILE A 132 -31.43 -8.06 -15.40
C ILE A 132 -32.78 -8.79 -15.38
N GLN A 133 -33.59 -8.54 -16.41
CA GLN A 133 -34.77 -9.35 -16.72
C GLN A 133 -34.34 -10.58 -17.54
N ILE A 134 -34.01 -11.69 -16.87
CA ILE A 134 -33.87 -12.98 -17.56
C ILE A 134 -35.27 -13.58 -17.68
N GLY A 135 -35.85 -13.52 -18.87
CA GLY A 135 -37.08 -14.24 -19.21
C GLY A 135 -36.84 -15.74 -19.34
N TRP A 136 -37.85 -16.55 -19.03
CA TRP A 136 -37.79 -18.02 -19.11
C TRP A 136 -37.24 -18.54 -20.45
N GLY A 137 -37.63 -17.93 -21.59
CA GLY A 137 -37.15 -18.31 -22.92
C GLY A 137 -35.75 -17.83 -23.30
N GLN A 138 -35.07 -17.07 -22.43
CA GLN A 138 -33.68 -16.63 -22.63
C GLN A 138 -32.66 -17.54 -21.94
N ILE A 139 -33.12 -18.50 -21.15
CA ILE A 139 -32.26 -19.50 -20.52
C ILE A 139 -32.17 -20.68 -21.49
N PRO A 140 -30.96 -21.02 -21.99
CA PRO A 140 -30.77 -22.18 -22.86
C PRO A 140 -31.26 -23.46 -22.18
N ASP A 141 -31.88 -24.35 -22.95
CA ASP A 141 -32.34 -25.68 -22.52
C ASP A 141 -33.38 -25.69 -21.38
N VAL A 142 -34.10 -24.59 -21.17
CA VAL A 142 -35.23 -24.60 -20.22
C VAL A 142 -36.50 -25.09 -20.90
N PRO A 143 -37.31 -25.96 -20.26
CA PRO A 143 -38.55 -26.43 -20.83
C PRO A 143 -39.55 -25.26 -20.98
N ASP A 144 -39.77 -24.79 -22.21
CA ASP A 144 -40.68 -23.67 -22.47
C ASP A 144 -42.16 -23.96 -22.13
N ALA A 145 -42.54 -25.24 -21.99
CA ALA A 145 -43.77 -25.69 -21.33
C ALA A 145 -43.79 -27.22 -21.19
N LEU A 146 -44.81 -27.73 -20.47
CA LEU A 146 -45.23 -29.15 -20.48
C LEU A 146 -45.63 -29.64 -21.90
N ASN A 147 -45.67 -28.77 -22.91
CA ASN A 147 -46.01 -29.07 -24.30
C ASN A 147 -44.92 -29.81 -25.09
N ASN A 148 -43.71 -29.92 -24.53
CA ASN A 148 -42.64 -30.68 -25.15
C ASN A 148 -42.85 -32.20 -24.98
N ILE A 149 -43.73 -32.62 -24.07
CA ILE A 149 -44.16 -34.02 -23.92
C ILE A 149 -45.42 -34.20 -24.76
N GLY A 150 -45.38 -35.12 -25.73
CA GLY A 150 -46.50 -35.45 -26.60
C GLY A 150 -46.67 -36.95 -26.79
N GLU A 151 -47.55 -37.32 -27.71
CA GLU A 151 -47.89 -38.68 -28.10
C GLU A 151 -47.92 -38.76 -29.63
N ASP A 152 -47.38 -39.82 -30.23
CA ASP A 152 -47.46 -40.05 -31.68
C ASP A 152 -48.78 -40.70 -32.10
N ALA A 153 -48.95 -41.00 -33.39
CA ALA A 153 -50.18 -41.62 -33.90
C ALA A 153 -50.42 -43.06 -33.40
N ASN A 154 -49.39 -43.71 -32.84
CA ASN A 154 -49.46 -45.07 -32.31
C ASN A 154 -49.66 -45.09 -30.79
N GLY A 155 -49.58 -43.94 -30.14
CA GLY A 155 -49.74 -43.79 -28.71
C GLY A 155 -48.41 -43.71 -27.93
N ASP A 156 -47.28 -43.56 -28.62
CA ASP A 156 -45.95 -43.56 -28.00
C ASP A 156 -45.53 -42.15 -27.57
N MET A 157 -44.84 -42.05 -26.43
CA MET A 157 -44.36 -40.76 -25.89
C MET A 157 -43.33 -40.09 -26.82
N THR A 158 -43.51 -38.81 -27.09
CA THR A 158 -42.59 -37.97 -27.87
C THR A 158 -42.03 -36.81 -27.04
N TRP A 159 -40.81 -36.37 -27.37
CA TRP A 159 -40.18 -35.15 -26.87
C TRP A 159 -39.93 -34.20 -28.03
N LYS A 160 -40.55 -33.01 -28.02
CA LYS A 160 -40.52 -32.04 -29.13
C LYS A 160 -40.91 -32.64 -30.50
N GLY A 161 -41.77 -33.66 -30.49
CA GLY A 161 -42.21 -34.38 -31.69
C GLY A 161 -41.29 -35.52 -32.13
N ASP A 162 -40.13 -35.69 -31.52
CA ASP A 162 -39.24 -36.83 -31.77
C ASP A 162 -39.59 -37.99 -30.81
N ALA A 163 -39.51 -39.22 -31.31
CA ALA A 163 -39.76 -40.40 -30.50
C ALA A 163 -38.74 -40.51 -29.36
N VAL A 164 -39.24 -40.61 -28.12
CA VAL A 164 -38.39 -40.88 -26.96
C VAL A 164 -38.03 -42.36 -26.99
N LYS A 165 -36.85 -42.69 -27.52
CA LYS A 165 -36.38 -44.08 -27.54
C LYS A 165 -35.92 -44.48 -26.14
N PRO A 166 -36.58 -45.45 -25.46
CA PRO A 166 -36.03 -46.02 -24.25
C PRO A 166 -34.70 -46.69 -24.61
N ARG A 167 -33.69 -46.58 -23.73
CA ARG A 167 -32.34 -47.09 -23.97
C ARG A 167 -32.30 -48.57 -24.41
N TRP A 168 -33.29 -49.36 -23.98
CA TRP A 168 -33.42 -50.79 -24.32
C TRP A 168 -33.92 -51.07 -25.75
N ALA A 169 -34.39 -50.07 -26.50
CA ALA A 169 -34.77 -50.23 -27.92
C ALA A 169 -33.56 -50.28 -28.88
N THR A 170 -32.38 -49.88 -28.39
CA THR A 170 -31.12 -49.89 -29.15
C THR A 170 -30.17 -51.03 -28.76
N GLU A 171 -30.39 -51.63 -27.59
CA GLU A 171 -29.66 -52.82 -27.15
C GLU A 171 -30.56 -54.03 -27.48
N GLY A 172 -30.35 -54.63 -28.66
CA GLY A 172 -31.07 -55.83 -29.06
C GLY A 172 -30.83 -56.96 -28.08
N PHE A 173 -31.89 -57.41 -27.41
CA PHE A 173 -31.94 -58.68 -26.70
C PHE A 173 -32.51 -59.76 -27.62
#